data_AF-A0A0B6AUC7-F1
#
_entry.id   AF-A0A0B6AUC7-F1
#
_cell.length_a   1.000
_cell.length_b   1.000
_cell.length_c   1.000
_cell.angle_alpha   90.00
_cell.angle_beta   90.00
_cell.angle_gamma   90.00
#
_symmetry.space_group_name_H-M   'P 1'
#
loop_
_entity.id
_entity.type
_entity.pdbx_description
1 polymer ?
#
loop_
_entity_poly.entity_id
_entity_poly.type
_entity_poly.pdbx_seq_one_letter_code
_entity_poly.pdbx_strand_id
1 'polypeptide(L)' 'MKKDVFTLLGGFLTALLFFFGTIGVSFDWFTTESINAFVIVVSAFVALAVNVYAVWKNTHFIQGLKVWLRKREAKKQNK' A
#
# COMPACT_ATOMS: atom_id res chain seq x y z
N MET A 1 -9.75 -0.32 -17.34
CA MET A 1 -8.50 0.25 -17.89
C MET A 1 -7.28 -0.01 -17.01
N LYS A 2 -7.09 0.62 -15.83
CA LYS A 2 -5.86 0.40 -15.03
C LYS A 2 -5.66 -1.07 -14.61
N LYS A 3 -6.73 -1.74 -14.17
CA LYS A 3 -6.71 -3.16 -13.77
C LYS A 3 -6.31 -4.09 -14.92
N ASP A 4 -6.82 -3.83 -16.12
CA ASP A 4 -6.54 -4.66 -17.31
C ASP A 4 -5.06 -4.59 -17.72
N VAL A 5 -4.45 -3.41 -17.56
CA VAL A 5 -3.01 -3.22 -17.81
C VAL A 5 -2.17 -4.03 -16.84
N PHE A 6 -2.49 -4.06 -15.54
CA PHE A 6 -1.75 -4.88 -14.56
C PHE A 6 -1.89 -6.38 -14.86
N THR A 7 -3.08 -6.83 -15.27
CA THR A 7 -3.30 -8.23 -15.68
C THR A 7 -2.48 -8.58 -16.93
N LEU A 8 -2.48 -7.71 -17.95
CA LEU A 8 -1.69 -7.92 -19.16
C LEU A 8 -0.18 -7.95 -18.86
N LEU A 9 0.28 -7.02 -18.02
CA LEU A 9 1.68 -6.93 -17.62
C LEU A 9 2.11 -8.19 -16.83
N GLY A 10 1.27 -8.67 -15.92
CA GLY A 10 1.53 -9.90 -15.16
C GLY A 10 1.60 -11.14 -16.05
N GLY A 11 0.68 -11.26 -17.02
CA GLY A 11 0.71 -12.35 -18.01
C GLY A 11 1.97 -12.31 -18.89
N PHE A 12 2.34 -11.11 -19.36
CA PHE A 12 3.55 -10.91 -20.15
C PHE A 12 4.83 -11.26 -19.37
N LEU A 13 4.96 -10.81 -18.12
CA LEU A 13 6.11 -11.11 -17.26
C LEU A 13 6.22 -12.60 -16.94
N THR A 14 5.08 -13.28 -16.73
CA THR A 14 5.05 -14.75 -16.56
C THR A 14 5.54 -15.47 -17.81
N ALA A 15 5.12 -15.03 -19.00
CA ALA A 15 5.57 -15.60 -20.26
C ALA A 15 7.07 -15.38 -20.50
N LEU A 16 7.59 -14.19 -20.16
CA LEU A 16 9.03 -13.91 -20.21
C LEU A 16 9.84 -14.81 -19.28
N LEU A 17 9.37 -15.01 -18.05
CA LEU A 17 10.02 -15.91 -17.10
C LEU A 17 10.09 -17.34 -17.65
N PHE A 18 9.00 -17.83 -18.24
CA PHE A 18 8.95 -19.13 -18.91
C PHE A 18 9.93 -19.23 -20.08
N PHE A 19 10.00 -18.18 -20.91
CA PHE A 19 10.94 -18.11 -22.02
C PHE A 19 12.39 -18.19 -21.55
N PHE A 20 12.75 -17.43 -20.51
CA PHE A 20 14.08 -17.48 -19.91
C PHE A 20 14.43 -18.88 -19.40
N GLY A 21 13.51 -19.55 -18.72
CA GLY A 21 13.69 -20.94 -18.31
C GLY A 21 13.92 -21.89 -19.50
N THR A 22 13.24 -21.66 -20.63
CA THR A 22 13.38 -22.49 -21.84
C THR A 22 14.75 -22.33 -22.51
N ILE A 23 15.33 -21.12 -22.51
CA ILE A 23 16.66 -20.85 -23.09
C ILE A 23 17.81 -21.11 -22.10
N GLY A 24 17.51 -21.67 -20.92
CA GLY A 24 18.51 -22.01 -19.90
C GLY A 24 18.97 -20.85 -19.03
N VAL A 25 18.25 -19.72 -19.02
CA VAL A 25 18.50 -18.61 -18.10
C VAL A 25 17.72 -18.86 -16.80
N SER A 26 18.43 -19.11 -15.71
CA SER A 26 17.88 -19.28 -14.37
C SER A 26 18.15 -18.07 -13.49
N PHE A 27 17.22 -17.78 -12.58
CA PHE A 27 17.36 -16.74 -11.58
C PHE A 27 17.38 -17.38 -10.19
N ASP A 28 18.55 -17.47 -9.56
CA ASP A 28 18.72 -18.12 -8.25
C ASP A 28 17.94 -17.40 -7.13
N TRP A 29 17.61 -16.13 -7.34
CA TRP A 29 16.81 -15.32 -6.44
C TRP A 29 15.30 -15.44 -6.69
N PHE A 30 14.84 -16.10 -7.78
CA PHE A 30 13.42 -16.27 -8.09
C PHE A 30 12.92 -17.62 -7.55
N THR A 31 12.89 -17.73 -6.23
CA THR A 31 12.52 -18.95 -5.50
C THR A 31 11.24 -18.74 -4.69
N THR A 32 10.58 -19.82 -4.27
CA THR A 32 9.40 -19.71 -3.41
C THR A 32 9.70 -18.98 -2.10
N GLU A 33 10.89 -19.20 -1.52
CA GLU A 33 11.31 -18.58 -0.26
C GLU A 33 11.49 -17.06 -0.38
N SER A 34 12.16 -16.62 -1.44
CA SER A 34 12.38 -15.19 -1.72
C SER A 34 11.07 -14.48 -2.07
N ILE A 35 10.17 -15.12 -2.82
CA ILE A 35 8.83 -14.60 -3.10
C ILE A 35 8.05 -14.44 -1.78
N ASN A 36 8.06 -15.45 -0.92
CA ASN A 36 7.39 -15.38 0.38
C ASN A 36 7.97 -14.26 1.26
N ALA A 37 9.29 -14.14 1.35
CA ALA A 37 9.94 -13.08 2.08
C ALA A 37 9.57 -11.69 1.53
N PHE A 38 9.52 -11.54 0.21
CA PHE A 38 9.10 -10.30 -0.45
C PHE A 38 7.64 -9.94 -0.12
N VAL A 39 6.73 -10.91 -0.15
CA VAL A 39 5.31 -10.71 0.23
C VAL A 39 5.20 -10.23 1.68
N ILE A 40 6.00 -10.79 2.60
CA ILE A 40 6.03 -10.36 4.01
C ILE A 40 6.50 -8.89 4.11
N VAL A 41 7.57 -8.52 3.42
CA VAL A 41 8.09 -7.14 3.42
C VAL A 41 7.05 -6.15 2.90
N VAL A 42 6.40 -6.46 1.77
CA VAL A 42 5.34 -5.61 1.20
C VAL A 42 4.17 -5.48 2.16
N SER A 43 3.76 -6.59 2.79
CA SER A 43 2.66 -6.59 3.77
C SER A 43 2.98 -5.72 4.99
N ALA A 44 4.19 -5.87 5.55
CA ALA A 44 4.66 -5.07 6.68
C ALA A 44 4.78 -3.59 6.31
N PHE A 45 5.26 -3.29 5.09
CA PHE A 45 5.35 -1.92 4.59
C PHE A 45 3.98 -1.26 4.45
N VAL A 46 2.98 -1.98 3.90
CA VAL A 46 1.61 -1.47 3.81
C VAL A 46 1.04 -1.19 5.20
N ALA A 47 1.23 -2.11 6.15
CA ALA A 47 0.80 -1.92 7.54
C ALA A 47 1.47 -0.69 8.17
N LEU A 48 2.78 -0.49 7.95
CA LEU A 48 3.50 0.69 8.42
C LEU A 48 2.94 1.98 7.79
N ALA A 49 2.77 2.01 6.47
CA ALA A 49 2.27 3.17 5.74
C ALA A 49 0.87 3.58 6.22
N VAL A 50 -0.02 2.61 6.45
CA VAL A 50 -1.37 2.86 7.00
C VAL A 50 -1.29 3.46 8.39
N ASN A 51 -0.42 2.93 9.27
CA ASN A 51 -0.26 3.46 10.62
C ASN A 51 0.32 4.88 10.62
N VAL A 52 1.35 5.14 9.83
CA VAL A 52 1.92 6.49 9.67
C VAL A 52 0.87 7.47 9.17
N TYR A 53 0.09 7.07 8.14
CA TYR A 53 -1.00 7.90 7.62
C TYR A 53 -2.08 8.16 8.68
N ALA A 54 -2.45 7.15 9.48
CA ALA A 54 -3.41 7.29 10.56
C ALA A 54 -2.93 8.28 11.63
N VAL A 55 -1.67 8.18 12.05
CA VAL A 55 -1.05 9.11 13.00
C VAL A 55 -1.04 10.53 12.46
N TRP A 56 -0.56 10.72 11.22
CA TRP A 56 -0.53 12.04 10.58
C TRP A 56 -1.93 12.68 10.53
N LYS A 57 -2.94 11.92 10.10
CA LYS A 57 -4.33 12.39 10.03
C LYS A 57 -4.89 12.72 11.41
N ASN A 58 -4.60 11.91 12.42
CA ASN A 58 -5.07 12.15 13.78
C ASN A 58 -4.45 13.41 14.38
N THR A 59 -3.14 13.60 14.19
CA THR A 59 -2.40 14.74 14.74
C THR A 59 -2.79 16.06 14.06
N HIS A 60 -2.83 16.10 12.73
CA HIS A 60 -2.99 17.38 12.02
C HIS A 60 -4.42 17.69 11.59
N PHE A 61 -5.23 16.69 11.27
CA PHE A 61 -6.56 16.90 10.70
C PHE A 61 -7.67 16.81 11.74
N ILE A 62 -7.67 15.75 12.56
CA ILE A 62 -8.77 15.48 13.51
C ILE A 62 -8.73 16.45 14.69
N GLN A 63 -7.55 16.81 15.20
CA GLN A 63 -7.43 17.75 16.32
C GLN A 63 -7.95 19.16 15.96
N GLY A 64 -7.59 19.67 14.78
CA GLY A 64 -8.09 20.97 14.28
C GLY A 64 -9.61 20.98 14.11
N LEU A 65 -10.17 19.89 13.56
CA LEU A 65 -11.62 19.72 13.41
C LEU A 65 -12.34 19.69 14.76
N LYS A 66 -11.79 18.98 15.76
CA LYS A 66 -12.36 18.89 17.11
C LYS A 66 -12.42 20.25 17.82
N VAL A 67 -11.36 21.05 17.69
CA VAL A 67 -11.29 22.40 18.26
C VAL A 67 -12.31 23.32 17.60
N TRP A 68 -12.46 23.23 16.28
CA TRP A 68 -13.46 24.02 15.55
C TRP A 68 -14.90 23.66 15.94
N LEU A 69 -15.21 22.36 16.08
CA LEU A 69 -16.53 21.88 16.51
C LEU A 69 -16.90 22.37 17.92
N ARG A 70 -15.97 22.26 18.90
CA ARG A 70 -16.19 22.81 20.26
C ARG A 70 -16.47 24.30 20.25
N LYS A 71 -15.74 25.08 19.45
CA LYS A 71 -15.98 26.53 19.32
C LYS A 71 -17.38 26.84 18.77
N ARG A 72 -17.92 26.01 17.87
CA ARG A 72 -19.29 26.16 17.35
C ARG A 72 -20.37 25.84 18.39
N GLU A 73 -20.17 24.79 19.17
CA GLU A 73 -21.13 24.40 20.23
C GLU A 73 -21.17 25.45 21.35
N ALA A 74 -20.00 25.95 21.78
CA ALA A 74 -19.92 27.04 22.77
C ALA A 74 -20.61 28.33 22.31
N LYS A 75 -20.52 28.67 21.00
CA LYS A 75 -21.24 29.82 20.43
C LYS A 75 -22.75 29.64 20.37
N LYS A 76 -23.26 28.40 20.28
CA LYS A 76 -24.70 28.12 20.27
C LYS A 76 -25.32 28.15 21.67
N GLN A 77 -24.56 27.80 22.72
CA GLN A 77 -25.05 27.84 24.10
C GLN A 77 -25.06 29.25 24.70
N ASN A 78 -24.25 30.17 24.17
CA ASN A 78 -24.16 31.56 24.63
C ASN A 78 -25.10 32.53 23.87
N LYS A 79 -26.04 32.01 23.08
CA LYS A 79 -27.01 32.78 22.29
C LYS A 79 -28.41 32.29 22.59
#